data_AF-A0A2A3HJT3-F1
#
_entry.id   AF-A0A2A3HJT3-F1
#
_cell.length_a   1.000
_cell.length_b   1.000
_cell.length_c   1.000
_cell.angle_alpha   90.00
_cell.angle_beta   90.00
_cell.angle_gamma   90.00
#
_symmetry.space_group_name_H-M   'P 1'
#
loop_
_entity.id
_entity.type
_entity.pdbx_description
1 polymer ?
#
loop_
_entity_poly.entity_id
_entity_poly.type
_entity_poly.pdbx_seq_one_letter_code
_entity_poly.pdbx_strand_id
1 'polypeptide(L)'
;MPEYKIKPYEELDITDNFMFCKVFSNEDVAKDFLQDVLKIDIERISVVAEATSQEDPFRKSVRLDVLVREELAGKKGERRAGRYFDIELQMANTGELPKRARYYQRMCDLDALAKGVDYEELQEQYILFICPDDIFHKGKPVYRFQNLEWGSPEISFGDLCYKNFYIFKKYSEIKDAATREYMQYFATKQSGSEKMARIRRLVEKYRQDPAARKAYMTLEQEFNIRYKKGRSEGADFRNRELAKGFRDDGVSIEIIAKRTGLTPEEIKAL
;
A
#
# COMPACT_ATOMS: atom_id res chain seq x y z
N MET A 1 21.91 14.99 -1.80
CA MET A 1 20.61 14.28 -1.97
C MET A 1 20.89 12.79 -1.91
N PRO A 2 20.11 11.98 -1.20
CA PRO A 2 20.41 10.56 -1.01
C PRO A 2 20.28 9.79 -2.32
N GLU A 3 21.18 8.82 -2.51
CA GLU A 3 21.22 7.86 -3.60
C GLU A 3 20.17 6.76 -3.38
N TYR A 4 19.61 6.18 -4.45
CA TYR A 4 18.69 5.05 -4.32
C TYR A 4 19.47 3.84 -3.79
N LYS A 5 19.22 3.47 -2.54
CA LYS A 5 19.92 2.37 -1.87
C LYS A 5 19.00 1.17 -1.74
N ILE A 6 19.37 0.08 -2.41
CA ILE A 6 18.70 -1.22 -2.28
C ILE A 6 19.10 -1.84 -0.94
N LYS A 7 18.11 -2.27 -0.16
CA LYS A 7 18.36 -3.03 1.08
C LYS A 7 18.83 -4.45 0.72
N PRO A 8 19.87 -5.00 1.35
CA PRO A 8 20.25 -6.40 1.13
C PRO A 8 19.08 -7.34 1.40
N TYR A 9 18.90 -8.35 0.54
CA TYR A 9 17.74 -9.27 0.62
C TYR A 9 17.68 -10.00 1.95
N GLU A 10 18.84 -10.40 2.46
CA GLU A 10 19.03 -11.12 3.70
C GLU A 10 18.62 -10.29 4.93
N GLU A 11 18.57 -8.96 4.80
CA GLU A 11 18.17 -8.04 5.86
C GLU A 11 16.66 -7.73 5.85
N LEU A 12 15.90 -8.17 4.83
CA LEU A 12 14.48 -7.85 4.71
C LEU A 12 13.68 -8.46 5.86
N ASP A 13 12.93 -7.67 6.61
CA ASP A 13 12.06 -8.11 7.70
C ASP A 13 10.58 -7.85 7.38
N ILE A 14 9.69 -8.17 8.32
CA ILE A 14 8.24 -8.04 8.11
C ILE A 14 7.77 -6.60 7.83
N THR A 15 8.60 -5.59 8.13
CA THR A 15 8.33 -4.17 7.84
C THR A 15 8.87 -3.69 6.49
N ASP A 16 9.39 -4.60 5.66
CA ASP A 16 9.66 -4.35 4.25
C ASP A 16 8.47 -4.84 3.40
N ASN A 17 7.91 -3.96 2.56
CA ASN A 17 6.67 -4.25 1.81
C ASN A 17 6.73 -5.56 1.01
N PHE A 18 7.88 -5.87 0.38
CA PHE A 18 8.05 -7.14 -0.35
C PHE A 18 7.87 -8.36 0.56
N MET A 19 8.52 -8.35 1.72
CA MET A 19 8.46 -9.44 2.69
C MET A 19 7.07 -9.52 3.34
N PHE A 20 6.50 -8.37 3.69
CA PHE A 20 5.14 -8.27 4.19
C PHE A 20 4.15 -8.94 3.24
N CYS A 21 4.15 -8.56 1.97
CA CYS A 21 3.28 -9.17 0.95
C CYS A 21 3.46 -10.67 0.89
N LYS A 22 4.71 -11.17 0.75
CA LYS A 22 4.97 -12.61 0.67
C LYS A 22 4.46 -13.38 1.89
N VAL A 23 4.63 -12.84 3.09
CA VAL A 23 4.16 -13.49 4.32
C VAL A 23 2.65 -13.45 4.41
N PHE A 24 2.01 -12.31 4.15
CA PHE A 24 0.56 -12.15 4.20
C PHE A 24 -0.16 -12.77 2.99
N SER A 25 0.55 -13.19 1.94
CA SER A 25 0.02 -14.06 0.89
C SER A 25 -0.34 -15.47 1.39
N ASN A 26 0.11 -15.86 2.59
CA ASN A 26 -0.30 -17.13 3.21
C ASN A 26 -1.69 -16.96 3.84
N GLU A 27 -2.66 -17.77 3.41
CA GLU A 27 -4.06 -17.68 3.85
C GLU A 27 -4.21 -17.74 5.37
N ASP A 28 -3.53 -18.66 6.05
CA ASP A 28 -3.60 -18.77 7.52
C ASP A 28 -3.07 -17.52 8.25
N VAL A 29 -2.13 -16.78 7.65
CA VAL A 29 -1.62 -15.54 8.23
C VAL A 29 -2.61 -14.40 8.03
N ALA A 30 -3.08 -14.22 6.80
CA ALA A 30 -4.05 -13.18 6.47
C ALA A 30 -5.36 -13.38 7.23
N LYS A 31 -5.87 -14.60 7.26
CA LYS A 31 -7.11 -14.96 7.94
C LYS A 31 -7.04 -14.66 9.44
N ASP A 32 -6.01 -15.17 10.13
CA ASP A 32 -5.83 -14.92 11.57
C ASP A 32 -5.73 -13.43 11.88
N PHE A 33 -4.94 -12.70 11.08
CA PHE A 33 -4.81 -11.24 11.23
C PHE A 33 -6.15 -10.53 11.09
N LEU A 34 -6.91 -10.80 10.01
CA LEU A 34 -8.19 -10.16 9.74
C LEU A 34 -9.21 -10.42 10.84
N GLN A 35 -9.34 -11.68 11.28
CA GLN A 35 -10.24 -12.04 12.38
C GLN A 35 -9.86 -11.31 13.68
N ASP A 36 -8.57 -11.25 14.00
CA ASP A 36 -8.08 -10.62 15.22
C ASP A 36 -8.24 -9.11 15.23
N VAL A 37 -7.96 -8.40 14.12
CA VAL A 37 -7.98 -6.92 14.11
C VAL A 37 -9.37 -6.35 13.84
N LEU A 38 -10.20 -7.07 13.08
CA LEU A 38 -11.57 -6.66 12.75
C LEU A 38 -12.63 -7.24 13.69
N LYS A 39 -12.30 -8.30 14.45
CA LYS A 39 -13.25 -9.01 15.35
C LYS A 39 -14.45 -9.59 14.60
N ILE A 40 -14.13 -10.21 13.48
CA ILE A 40 -15.09 -10.90 12.62
C ILE A 40 -14.74 -12.39 12.54
N ASP A 41 -15.75 -13.22 12.32
CA ASP A 41 -15.56 -14.62 11.99
C ASP A 41 -15.40 -14.77 10.48
N ILE A 42 -14.44 -15.57 10.05
CA ILE A 42 -14.16 -15.84 8.63
C ILE A 42 -14.00 -17.36 8.48
N GLU A 43 -14.82 -18.00 7.66
CA GLU A 43 -14.67 -19.44 7.39
C GLU A 43 -13.49 -19.68 6.45
N ARG A 44 -13.47 -18.99 5.31
CA ARG A 44 -12.51 -19.21 4.23
C ARG A 44 -12.16 -17.90 3.55
N ILE A 45 -10.90 -17.79 3.12
CA ILE A 45 -10.43 -16.73 2.25
C ILE A 45 -9.68 -17.30 1.06
N SER A 46 -9.56 -16.50 0.02
CA SER A 46 -8.52 -16.63 -1.00
C SER A 46 -7.70 -15.35 -1.04
N VAL A 47 -6.38 -15.51 -1.11
CA VAL A 47 -5.45 -14.38 -1.25
C VAL A 47 -5.06 -14.24 -2.71
N VAL A 48 -5.31 -13.07 -3.29
CA VAL A 48 -5.13 -12.81 -4.73
C VAL A 48 -3.73 -12.24 -5.04
N ALA A 49 -2.79 -12.35 -4.10
CA ALA A 49 -1.50 -11.71 -4.18
C ALA A 49 -0.57 -12.39 -5.21
N GLU A 50 -0.51 -11.82 -6.41
CA GLU A 50 0.76 -11.69 -7.11
C GLU A 50 1.08 -10.20 -7.24
N ALA A 51 2.36 -9.85 -7.15
CA ALA A 51 2.89 -8.57 -7.60
C ALA A 51 2.77 -8.52 -9.13
N THR A 52 1.55 -8.60 -9.66
CA THR A 52 1.29 -8.47 -11.08
C THR A 52 1.18 -6.99 -11.36
N SER A 53 2.11 -6.52 -12.18
CA SER A 53 1.90 -5.40 -13.08
C SER A 53 0.55 -5.61 -13.75
N GLN A 54 -0.52 -5.05 -13.19
CA GLN A 54 -1.77 -5.05 -13.90
C GLN A 54 -1.55 -4.15 -15.11
N GLU A 55 -1.68 -4.74 -16.30
CA GLU A 55 -1.45 -4.16 -17.62
C GLU A 55 -2.47 -3.06 -17.93
N ASP A 56 -2.38 -1.94 -17.20
CA ASP A 56 -3.08 -0.71 -17.51
C ASP A 56 -2.01 0.33 -17.92
N PRO A 57 -2.09 0.91 -19.13
CA PRO A 57 -1.22 1.99 -19.58
C PRO A 57 -1.15 3.20 -18.63
N PHE A 58 -2.12 3.35 -17.71
CA PHE A 58 -2.19 4.40 -16.70
C PHE A 58 -1.71 3.98 -15.30
N ARG A 59 -1.30 2.72 -15.09
CA ARG A 59 -0.82 2.24 -13.79
C ARG A 59 0.62 2.63 -13.51
N LYS A 60 0.78 3.51 -12.51
CA LYS A 60 2.06 4.13 -12.14
C LYS A 60 2.98 3.33 -11.21
N SER A 61 2.64 2.13 -10.75
CA SER A 61 3.54 1.37 -9.86
C SER A 61 3.16 -0.11 -9.71
N VAL A 62 4.17 -0.95 -9.44
CA VAL A 62 3.96 -2.25 -8.79
C VAL A 62 3.27 -2.00 -7.45
N ARG A 63 2.16 -2.68 -7.21
CA ARG A 63 1.42 -2.58 -5.95
C ARG A 63 1.92 -3.66 -4.99
N LEU A 64 2.18 -3.29 -3.74
CA LEU A 64 2.64 -4.16 -2.67
C LEU A 64 1.64 -4.13 -1.52
N ASP A 65 0.39 -4.42 -1.86
CA ASP A 65 -0.74 -4.69 -0.98
C ASP A 65 -1.04 -6.20 -0.99
N VAL A 66 -1.92 -6.62 -0.07
CA VAL A 66 -2.46 -7.98 -0.04
C VAL A 66 -3.98 -7.90 -0.14
N LEU A 67 -4.48 -8.23 -1.34
CA LEU A 67 -5.91 -8.35 -1.60
C LEU A 67 -6.40 -9.74 -1.18
N VAL A 68 -7.38 -9.76 -0.29
CA VAL A 68 -8.00 -10.95 0.27
C VAL A 68 -9.49 -10.91 -0.02
N ARG A 69 -10.04 -12.05 -0.42
CA ARG A 69 -11.46 -12.24 -0.64
C ARG A 69 -11.97 -13.31 0.30
N GLU A 70 -13.03 -13.02 1.03
CA GLU A 70 -13.74 -14.05 1.77
C GLU A 70 -14.59 -14.89 0.82
N GLU A 71 -14.65 -16.19 1.11
CA GLU A 71 -15.48 -17.14 0.39
C GLU A 71 -16.55 -17.70 1.34
N LEU A 72 -17.80 -17.35 1.07
CA LEU A 72 -18.92 -17.80 1.86
C LEU A 72 -19.53 -19.05 1.23
N ALA A 73 -20.07 -19.93 2.08
CA ALA A 73 -20.86 -21.07 1.61
C ALA A 73 -22.09 -20.58 0.82
N GLY A 74 -22.22 -21.08 -0.41
CA GLY A 74 -23.35 -20.87 -1.31
C GLY A 74 -24.31 -22.05 -1.31
N LYS A 75 -25.28 -22.02 -2.22
CA LYS A 75 -26.22 -23.13 -2.43
C LYS A 75 -25.50 -24.29 -3.12
N LYS A 76 -25.90 -25.53 -2.80
CA LYS A 76 -25.39 -26.76 -3.45
C LYS A 76 -23.86 -26.93 -3.45
N GLY A 77 -23.17 -26.40 -2.43
CA GLY A 77 -21.71 -26.54 -2.29
C GLY A 77 -20.90 -25.53 -3.11
N GLU A 78 -21.55 -24.60 -3.81
CA GLU A 78 -20.88 -23.49 -4.47
C GLU A 78 -20.30 -22.52 -3.42
N ARG A 79 -19.30 -21.73 -3.82
CA ARG A 79 -18.76 -20.64 -3.01
C ARG A 79 -19.19 -19.32 -3.63
N ARG A 80 -19.62 -18.38 -2.80
CA ARG A 80 -19.95 -17.01 -3.23
C ARG A 80 -18.94 -16.03 -2.65
N ALA A 81 -18.75 -14.90 -3.33
CA ALA A 81 -17.94 -13.82 -2.82
C ALA A 81 -18.54 -13.29 -1.49
N GLY A 82 -17.69 -13.20 -0.48
CA GLY A 82 -17.94 -12.49 0.77
C GLY A 82 -17.25 -11.12 0.76
N ARG A 83 -16.79 -10.69 1.93
CA ARG A 83 -16.07 -9.43 2.11
C ARG A 83 -14.76 -9.35 1.33
N TYR A 84 -14.37 -8.12 0.97
CA TYR A 84 -13.05 -7.80 0.44
C TYR A 84 -12.19 -7.14 1.51
N PHE A 85 -10.92 -7.51 1.55
CA PHE A 85 -9.93 -6.89 2.41
C PHE A 85 -8.69 -6.53 1.61
N ASP A 86 -8.22 -5.30 1.76
CA ASP A 86 -6.97 -4.82 1.20
C ASP A 86 -6.06 -4.45 2.37
N ILE A 87 -4.94 -5.16 2.51
CA ILE A 87 -4.00 -4.97 3.62
C ILE A 87 -2.72 -4.36 3.06
N GLU A 88 -2.38 -3.15 3.50
CA GLU A 88 -1.20 -2.43 3.05
C GLU A 88 -0.30 -2.03 4.22
N LEU A 89 0.99 -2.38 4.12
CA LEU A 89 2.03 -1.84 4.97
C LEU A 89 2.55 -0.53 4.37
N GLN A 90 2.50 0.56 5.14
CA GLN A 90 2.92 1.88 4.68
C GLN A 90 3.93 2.51 5.63
N MET A 91 5.21 2.43 5.25
CA MET A 91 6.32 2.87 6.09
C MET A 91 6.60 4.38 6.04
N ALA A 92 6.04 5.09 5.07
CA ALA A 92 6.21 6.54 4.92
C ALA A 92 4.86 7.25 4.87
N ASN A 93 4.75 8.44 5.47
CA ASN A 93 3.58 9.28 5.25
C ASN A 93 3.74 10.00 3.89
N THR A 94 2.94 9.57 2.92
CA THR A 94 2.95 10.13 1.57
C THR A 94 1.90 11.24 1.41
N GLY A 95 0.96 11.36 2.35
CA GLY A 95 -0.10 12.37 2.37
C GLY A 95 -1.36 11.99 1.60
N GLU A 96 -1.31 11.00 0.70
CA GLU A 96 -2.44 10.58 -0.13
C GLU A 96 -3.19 9.34 0.35
N LEU A 97 -2.79 8.72 1.46
CA LEU A 97 -3.35 7.44 1.92
C LEU A 97 -4.88 7.44 2.02
N PRO A 98 -5.57 8.49 2.54
CA PRO A 98 -7.03 8.53 2.55
C PRO A 98 -7.65 8.48 1.14
N LYS A 99 -7.04 9.18 0.18
CA LYS A 99 -7.50 9.18 -1.23
C LYS A 99 -7.17 7.86 -1.92
N ARG A 100 -6.05 7.22 -1.56
CA ARG A 100 -5.63 5.91 -2.06
C ARG A 100 -6.55 4.80 -1.55
N ALA A 101 -6.96 4.86 -0.28
CA ALA A 101 -7.96 3.96 0.29
C ALA A 101 -9.27 3.97 -0.53
N ARG A 102 -9.78 5.17 -0.87
CA ARG A 102 -10.96 5.31 -1.75
C ARG A 102 -10.72 4.70 -3.14
N TYR A 103 -9.52 4.87 -3.69
CA TYR A 103 -9.17 4.27 -4.98
C TYR A 103 -9.18 2.74 -4.91
N TYR A 104 -8.66 2.12 -3.85
CA TYR A 104 -8.70 0.66 -3.70
C TYR A 104 -10.11 0.11 -3.59
N GLN A 105 -11.01 0.80 -2.88
CA GLN A 105 -12.42 0.40 -2.83
C GLN A 105 -13.06 0.40 -4.22
N ARG A 106 -12.86 1.49 -4.99
CA ARG A 106 -13.31 1.54 -6.38
C ARG A 106 -12.76 0.38 -7.21
N MET A 107 -11.51 -0.03 -7.00
CA MET A 107 -10.93 -1.15 -7.73
C MET A 107 -11.61 -2.48 -7.38
N CYS A 108 -12.04 -2.66 -6.12
CA CYS A 108 -12.83 -3.83 -5.72
C CYS A 108 -14.21 -3.82 -6.39
N ASP A 109 -14.89 -2.67 -6.41
CA ASP A 109 -16.18 -2.52 -7.09
C ASP A 109 -16.06 -2.83 -8.59
N LEU A 110 -15.03 -2.31 -9.26
CA LEU A 110 -14.81 -2.56 -10.69
C LEU A 110 -14.61 -4.04 -10.99
N ASP A 111 -13.89 -4.76 -10.14
CA ASP A 111 -13.70 -6.21 -10.30
C ASP A 111 -15.00 -7.00 -10.10
N ALA A 112 -15.85 -6.58 -9.14
CA ALA A 112 -17.16 -7.18 -8.92
C ALA A 112 -18.11 -6.89 -10.10
N LEU A 113 -18.23 -5.63 -10.52
CA LEU A 113 -19.08 -5.20 -11.61
C LEU A 113 -18.67 -5.82 -12.96
N ALA A 114 -17.36 -6.00 -13.20
CA ALA A 114 -16.87 -6.68 -14.40
C ALA A 114 -17.34 -8.14 -14.51
N LYS A 115 -17.76 -8.75 -13.40
CA LYS A 115 -18.35 -10.10 -13.34
C LYS A 115 -19.88 -10.09 -13.47
N GLY A 116 -20.48 -8.92 -13.72
CA GLY A 116 -21.92 -8.76 -13.91
C GLY A 116 -22.73 -8.69 -12.61
N VAL A 117 -22.07 -8.44 -11.47
CA VAL A 117 -22.71 -8.27 -10.15
C VAL A 117 -23.54 -6.97 -10.14
N ASP A 118 -24.73 -7.00 -9.55
CA ASP A 118 -25.56 -5.79 -9.38
C ASP A 118 -25.00 -4.88 -8.27
N TYR A 119 -25.34 -3.58 -8.29
CA TYR A 119 -24.96 -2.66 -7.22
C TYR A 119 -25.47 -3.11 -5.83
N GLU A 120 -26.64 -3.74 -5.76
CA GLU A 120 -27.19 -4.28 -4.51
C GLU A 120 -26.37 -5.44 -3.94
N GLU A 121 -25.55 -6.08 -4.78
CA GLU A 121 -24.73 -7.24 -4.43
C GLU A 121 -23.24 -6.88 -4.21
N LEU A 122 -22.90 -5.59 -4.27
CA LEU A 122 -21.54 -5.13 -3.96
C LEU A 122 -21.16 -5.54 -2.54
N GLN A 123 -20.00 -6.17 -2.44
CA GLN A 123 -19.55 -6.76 -1.20
C GLN A 123 -19.00 -5.69 -0.25
N GLU A 124 -19.14 -5.96 1.05
CA GLU A 124 -18.52 -5.16 2.11
C GLU A 124 -16.99 -5.15 2.00
N GLN A 125 -16.37 -4.00 2.26
CA GLN A 125 -14.94 -3.76 1.97
C GLN A 125 -14.22 -3.14 3.15
N TYR A 126 -13.02 -3.67 3.45
CA TYR A 126 -12.11 -3.09 4.41
C TYR A 126 -10.77 -2.78 3.76
N ILE A 127 -10.34 -1.52 3.86
CA ILE A 127 -8.97 -1.14 3.55
C ILE A 127 -8.20 -0.95 4.86
N LEU A 128 -7.14 -1.73 5.07
CA LEU A 128 -6.35 -1.77 6.29
C LEU A 128 -4.94 -1.25 6.01
N PHE A 129 -4.61 -0.10 6.58
CA PHE A 129 -3.25 0.43 6.56
C PHE A 129 -2.54 0.11 7.88
N ILE A 130 -1.34 -0.43 7.78
CA ILE A 130 -0.43 -0.65 8.92
C ILE A 130 0.70 0.36 8.78
N CYS A 131 0.75 1.33 9.70
CA CYS A 131 1.67 2.47 9.64
C CYS A 131 2.56 2.54 10.89
N PRO A 132 3.85 2.91 10.78
CA PRO A 132 4.69 3.10 11.95
C PRO A 132 4.24 4.28 12.79
N ASP A 133 3.96 5.41 12.13
CA ASP A 133 3.72 6.71 12.77
C ASP A 133 2.30 7.21 12.47
N ASP A 134 1.76 8.02 13.38
CA ASP A 134 0.40 8.55 13.29
C ASP A 134 0.27 9.61 12.19
N ILE A 135 -0.23 9.20 11.03
CA ILE A 135 -0.42 10.06 9.85
C ILE A 135 -1.52 11.12 10.03
N PHE A 136 -2.40 10.97 11.02
CA PHE A 136 -3.53 11.89 11.27
C PHE A 136 -3.21 12.91 12.35
N HIS A 137 -2.12 12.72 13.10
CA HIS A 137 -1.69 13.58 14.19
C HIS A 137 -2.78 13.81 15.26
N LYS A 138 -3.59 12.78 15.55
CA LYS A 138 -4.64 12.82 16.61
C LYS A 138 -4.31 11.92 17.80
N GLY A 139 -3.14 11.30 17.81
CA GLY A 139 -2.63 10.53 18.93
C GLY A 139 -3.36 9.21 19.16
N LYS A 140 -4.15 8.68 18.22
CA LYS A 140 -4.80 7.38 18.40
C LYS A 140 -3.92 6.25 17.85
N PRO A 141 -3.88 5.07 18.51
CA PRO A 141 -3.16 3.91 17.99
C PRO A 141 -3.94 3.16 16.89
N VAL A 142 -5.26 3.35 16.84
CA VAL A 142 -6.14 2.76 15.82
C VAL A 142 -7.17 3.79 15.40
N TYR A 143 -7.33 3.97 14.09
CA TYR A 143 -8.41 4.75 13.49
C TYR A 143 -9.31 3.83 12.68
N ARG A 144 -10.62 4.06 12.79
CA ARG A 144 -11.64 3.35 12.01
C ARG A 144 -12.58 4.39 11.42
N PHE A 145 -12.76 4.34 10.11
CA PHE A 145 -13.57 5.30 9.37
C PHE A 145 -14.65 4.57 8.57
N GLN A 146 -15.84 5.16 8.56
CA GLN A 146 -16.98 4.86 7.70
C GLN A 146 -17.68 6.18 7.33
N ASN A 147 -18.58 6.16 6.36
CA ASN A 147 -19.40 7.32 6.04
C ASN A 147 -20.57 7.45 7.02
N LEU A 148 -20.76 8.66 7.55
CA LEU A 148 -21.76 8.99 8.58
C LEU A 148 -22.53 10.24 8.15
N GLU A 149 -23.74 10.40 8.66
CA GLU A 149 -24.50 11.65 8.53
C GLU A 149 -23.80 12.77 9.33
N TRP A 150 -23.75 13.99 8.77
CA TRP A 150 -22.93 15.08 9.32
C TRP A 150 -23.53 15.70 10.57
N GLY A 151 -24.85 15.82 10.67
CA GLY A 151 -25.56 16.35 11.84
C GLY A 151 -25.80 15.31 12.94
N SER A 152 -25.88 14.03 12.56
CA SER A 152 -26.19 12.89 13.40
C SER A 152 -25.23 11.70 13.11
N PRO A 153 -23.98 11.76 13.59
CA PRO A 153 -22.95 10.73 13.34
C PRO A 153 -23.27 9.32 13.87
N GLU A 154 -24.34 9.17 14.64
CA GLU A 154 -24.93 7.89 15.01
C GLU A 154 -25.59 7.16 13.82
N ILE A 155 -25.92 7.87 12.74
CA ILE A 155 -26.50 7.33 11.51
C ILE A 155 -25.38 7.01 10.52
N SER A 156 -25.18 5.72 10.25
CA SER A 156 -24.26 5.26 9.20
C SER A 156 -24.92 5.33 7.82
N PHE A 157 -24.14 5.72 6.80
CA PHE A 157 -24.61 5.76 5.42
C PHE A 157 -24.92 4.37 4.84
N GLY A 158 -24.30 3.31 5.39
CA GLY A 158 -24.61 1.93 5.02
C GLY A 158 -23.98 1.47 3.69
N ASP A 159 -22.96 2.15 3.18
CA ASP A 159 -22.22 1.77 1.96
C ASP A 159 -21.19 0.65 2.17
N LEU A 160 -21.16 0.06 3.37
CA LEU A 160 -20.31 -1.09 3.73
C LEU A 160 -18.82 -0.87 3.43
N CYS A 161 -18.37 0.38 3.52
CA CYS A 161 -17.04 0.84 3.10
C CYS A 161 -16.19 1.31 4.28
N TYR A 162 -15.32 0.43 4.79
CA TYR A 162 -14.54 0.67 6.00
C TYR A 162 -13.05 0.92 5.71
N LYS A 163 -12.45 1.84 6.46
CA LYS A 163 -11.02 2.17 6.35
C LYS A 163 -10.39 2.19 7.73
N ASN A 164 -9.45 1.29 7.98
CA ASN A 164 -8.80 1.11 9.27
C ASN A 164 -7.32 1.42 9.16
N PHE A 165 -6.80 2.23 10.08
CA PHE A 165 -5.38 2.56 10.16
C PHE A 165 -4.85 2.15 11.52
N TYR A 166 -3.83 1.29 11.53
CA TYR A 166 -3.18 0.79 12.73
C TYR A 166 -1.80 1.42 12.86
N ILE A 167 -1.57 2.17 13.94
CA ILE A 167 -0.31 2.87 14.21
C ILE A 167 0.56 2.00 15.10
N PHE A 168 1.43 1.20 14.48
CA PHE A 168 2.06 0.09 15.18
C PHE A 168 3.11 0.51 16.22
N LYS A 169 3.77 1.68 16.10
CA LYS A 169 4.65 2.16 17.19
C LYS A 169 3.88 2.55 18.45
N LYS A 170 2.56 2.75 18.35
CA LYS A 170 1.68 3.03 19.48
C LYS A 170 1.05 1.76 20.07
N TYR A 171 1.63 0.58 19.83
CA TYR A 171 1.08 -0.71 20.26
C TYR A 171 0.74 -0.77 21.76
N SER A 172 1.52 -0.13 22.63
CA SER A 172 1.29 -0.12 24.08
C SER A 172 -0.05 0.52 24.49
N GLU A 173 -0.62 1.40 23.65
CA GLU A 173 -1.90 2.06 23.89
C GLU A 173 -3.11 1.25 23.37
N ILE A 174 -2.86 0.14 22.66
CA ILE A 174 -3.93 -0.72 22.13
C ILE A 174 -4.48 -1.61 23.24
N LYS A 175 -5.78 -1.49 23.51
CA LYS A 175 -6.49 -2.25 24.55
C LYS A 175 -6.69 -3.71 24.17
N ASP A 176 -7.06 -3.97 22.92
CA ASP A 176 -7.28 -5.33 22.42
C ASP A 176 -5.96 -6.10 22.36
N ALA A 177 -5.88 -7.23 23.08
CA ALA A 177 -4.64 -7.97 23.24
C ALA A 177 -4.11 -8.55 21.92
N ALA A 178 -5.01 -9.08 21.08
CA ALA A 178 -4.62 -9.67 19.79
C ALA A 178 -4.08 -8.61 18.82
N THR A 179 -4.82 -7.50 18.65
CA THR A 179 -4.37 -6.37 17.81
C THR A 179 -3.06 -5.79 18.34
N ARG A 180 -2.93 -5.62 19.67
CA ARG A 180 -1.70 -5.14 20.30
C ARG A 180 -0.51 -6.05 19.99
N GLU A 181 -0.69 -7.37 20.01
CA GLU A 181 0.39 -8.32 19.74
C GLU A 181 0.93 -8.15 18.30
N TYR A 182 0.06 -8.07 17.29
CA TYR A 182 0.49 -7.80 15.91
C TYR A 182 1.25 -6.47 15.80
N MET A 183 0.70 -5.39 16.39
CA MET A 183 1.34 -4.07 16.33
C MET A 183 2.69 -4.06 17.05
N GLN A 184 2.79 -4.73 18.19
CA GLN A 184 4.05 -4.92 18.90
C GLN A 184 5.05 -5.71 18.05
N TYR A 185 4.61 -6.75 17.34
CA TYR A 185 5.46 -7.52 16.45
C TYR A 185 5.98 -6.68 15.28
N PHE A 186 5.14 -5.89 14.62
CA PHE A 186 5.59 -4.96 13.57
C PHE A 186 6.59 -3.92 14.11
N ALA A 187 6.35 -3.40 15.32
CA ALA A 187 7.25 -2.43 15.95
C ALA A 187 8.61 -3.03 16.33
N THR A 188 8.60 -4.18 17.00
CA THR A 188 9.76 -4.71 17.77
C THR A 188 10.36 -5.99 17.20
N LYS A 189 9.63 -6.70 16.33
CA LYS A 189 9.98 -8.01 15.76
C LYS A 189 10.08 -9.13 16.81
N GLN A 190 9.67 -8.83 18.04
CA GLN A 190 9.62 -9.80 19.15
C GLN A 190 8.29 -10.54 19.16
N SER A 191 8.34 -11.83 19.49
CA SER A 191 7.18 -12.74 19.45
C SER A 191 6.88 -13.26 20.85
N GLY A 192 5.60 -13.22 21.25
CA GLY A 192 5.11 -13.91 22.44
C GLY A 192 4.30 -15.16 22.11
N SER A 193 3.51 -15.13 21.04
CA SER A 193 2.62 -16.25 20.65
C SER A 193 3.13 -17.09 19.47
N GLU A 194 2.52 -18.26 19.32
CA GLU A 194 2.71 -19.14 18.16
C GLU A 194 2.30 -18.48 16.84
N LYS A 195 1.31 -17.56 16.85
CA LYS A 195 0.93 -16.78 15.67
C LYS A 195 2.09 -15.90 15.19
N MET A 196 2.74 -15.18 16.11
CA MET A 196 3.91 -14.36 15.77
C MET A 196 5.12 -15.22 15.38
N ALA A 197 5.29 -16.38 16.03
CA ALA A 197 6.35 -17.32 15.69
C ALA A 197 6.19 -17.87 14.26
N ARG A 198 4.95 -18.14 13.82
CA ARG A 198 4.64 -18.56 12.44
C ARG A 198 5.03 -17.49 11.42
N ILE A 199 4.69 -16.24 11.67
CA ILE A 199 5.08 -15.10 10.82
C ILE A 199 6.60 -15.01 10.74
N ARG A 200 7.32 -15.12 11.86
CA ARG A 200 8.78 -15.11 11.89
C ARG A 200 9.39 -16.23 11.05
N ARG A 201 8.92 -17.47 11.22
CA ARG A 201 9.41 -18.63 10.44
C ARG A 201 9.17 -18.44 8.94
N LEU A 202 8.06 -17.81 8.54
CA LEU A 202 7.81 -17.47 7.13
C LEU A 202 8.80 -16.41 6.61
N VAL A 203 9.10 -15.36 7.40
CA VAL A 203 10.14 -14.37 7.05
C VAL A 203 11.49 -15.07 6.84
N GLU A 204 11.89 -15.93 7.78
CA GLU A 204 13.14 -16.70 7.69
C GLU A 204 13.17 -17.63 6.48
N LYS A 205 12.06 -18.32 6.21
CA LYS A 205 11.89 -19.17 5.03
C LYS A 205 12.07 -18.37 3.74
N TYR A 206 11.39 -17.23 3.59
CA TYR A 206 11.49 -16.44 2.37
C TYR A 206 12.86 -15.79 2.19
N ARG A 207 13.55 -15.39 3.25
CA ARG A 207 14.95 -14.92 3.15
C ARG A 207 15.90 -15.95 2.53
N GLN A 208 15.58 -17.23 2.65
CA GLN A 208 16.36 -18.33 2.09
C GLN A 208 15.84 -18.81 0.73
N ASP A 209 14.72 -18.26 0.25
CA ASP A 209 14.08 -18.64 -1.02
C ASP A 209 14.76 -17.94 -2.22
N PRO A 210 15.45 -18.69 -3.11
CA PRO A 210 16.11 -18.11 -4.28
C PRO A 210 15.15 -17.46 -5.28
N ALA A 211 13.92 -17.98 -5.41
CA ALA A 211 12.91 -17.42 -6.30
C ALA A 211 12.41 -16.07 -5.77
N ALA A 212 12.14 -15.99 -4.47
CA ALA A 212 11.77 -14.74 -3.82
C ALA A 212 12.91 -13.70 -3.88
N ARG A 213 14.17 -14.13 -3.69
CA ARG A 213 15.34 -13.25 -3.89
C ARG A 213 15.40 -12.67 -5.30
N LYS A 214 15.23 -13.51 -6.32
CA LYS A 214 15.22 -13.06 -7.72
C LYS A 214 14.11 -12.05 -7.97
N ALA A 215 12.89 -12.33 -7.49
CA ALA A 215 11.75 -11.41 -7.63
C ALA A 215 12.00 -10.06 -6.95
N TYR A 216 12.59 -10.05 -5.74
CA TYR A 216 12.96 -8.83 -5.04
C TYR A 216 14.00 -8.01 -5.83
N MET A 217 15.05 -8.65 -6.32
CA MET A 217 16.08 -7.98 -7.12
C MET A 217 15.50 -7.36 -8.40
N THR A 218 14.62 -8.07 -9.10
CA THR A 218 13.92 -7.52 -10.28
C THR A 218 13.08 -6.29 -9.92
N LEU A 219 12.30 -6.37 -8.84
CA LEU A 219 11.46 -5.26 -8.37
C LEU A 219 12.29 -4.02 -8.03
N GLU A 220 13.41 -4.19 -7.32
CA GLU A 220 14.31 -3.11 -6.95
C GLU A 220 15.01 -2.48 -8.17
N GLN A 221 15.34 -3.29 -9.19
CA GLN A 221 15.85 -2.78 -10.46
C GLN A 221 14.81 -1.91 -11.17
N GLU A 222 13.55 -2.33 -11.22
CA GLU A 222 12.46 -1.52 -11.78
C GLU A 222 12.29 -0.19 -11.02
N PHE A 223 12.31 -0.22 -9.68
CA PHE A 223 12.22 1.00 -8.88
C PHE A 223 13.42 1.94 -9.11
N ASN A 224 14.63 1.41 -9.22
CA ASN A 224 15.81 2.21 -9.52
C ASN A 224 15.73 2.86 -10.92
N ILE A 225 15.24 2.13 -11.93
CA ILE A 225 15.01 2.68 -13.27
C ILE A 225 13.99 3.82 -13.21
N ARG A 226 12.85 3.62 -12.53
CA ARG A 226 11.81 4.66 -12.35
C ARG A 226 12.34 5.86 -11.59
N TYR A 227 13.13 5.64 -10.54
CA TYR A 227 13.77 6.70 -9.75
C TYR A 227 14.72 7.55 -10.62
N LYS A 228 15.58 6.91 -11.43
CA LYS A 228 16.48 7.63 -12.36
C LYS A 228 15.71 8.43 -13.40
N LYS A 229 14.65 7.84 -13.99
CA LYS A 229 13.78 8.55 -14.94
C LYS A 229 13.12 9.77 -14.30
N GLY A 230 12.51 9.62 -13.13
CA GLY A 230 11.89 10.73 -12.41
C GLY A 230 12.90 11.84 -12.03
N ARG A 231 14.15 11.49 -11.73
CA ARG A 231 15.21 12.48 -11.51
C ARG A 231 15.58 13.25 -12.78
N SER A 232 15.67 12.55 -13.91
CA SER A 232 15.94 13.20 -15.21
C SER A 232 14.82 14.16 -15.57
N GLU A 233 13.57 13.70 -15.51
CA GLU A 233 12.39 14.52 -15.80
C GLU A 233 12.30 15.74 -14.87
N GLY A 234 12.60 15.57 -13.57
CA GLY A 234 12.63 16.67 -12.62
C GLY A 234 13.76 17.68 -12.86
N ALA A 235 14.94 17.21 -13.29
CA ALA A 235 16.04 18.09 -13.67
C ALA A 235 15.69 18.89 -14.93
N ASP A 236 15.13 18.24 -15.95
CA ASP A 236 14.69 18.88 -17.18
C ASP A 236 13.59 19.93 -16.90
N PHE A 237 12.60 19.58 -16.08
CA PHE A 237 11.56 20.53 -15.66
C PHE A 237 12.15 21.75 -14.96
N ARG A 238 13.05 21.56 -13.98
CA ARG A 238 13.73 22.65 -13.29
C ARG A 238 14.54 23.53 -14.24
N ASN A 239 15.26 22.91 -15.18
CA ASN A 239 16.09 23.63 -16.15
C ASN A 239 15.22 24.48 -17.09
N ARG A 240 14.03 23.99 -17.46
CA ARG A 240 13.04 24.75 -18.25
C ARG A 240 12.44 25.92 -17.47
N GLU A 241 12.06 25.72 -16.21
CA GLU A 241 11.55 26.81 -15.36
C GLU A 241 12.62 27.89 -15.13
N LEU A 242 13.87 27.50 -14.88
CA LEU A 242 15.00 28.44 -14.77
C LEU A 242 15.27 29.19 -16.09
N ALA A 243 15.23 28.48 -17.22
CA ALA A 243 15.43 29.08 -18.53
C ALA A 243 14.33 30.10 -18.86
N LYS A 244 13.08 29.78 -18.52
CA LYS A 244 11.94 30.69 -18.66
C LYS A 244 12.12 31.95 -17.83
N GLY A 245 12.44 31.80 -16.54
CA GLY A 245 12.69 32.95 -15.65
C GLY A 245 13.82 33.86 -16.17
N PHE A 246 14.98 33.29 -16.53
CA PHE A 246 16.09 34.07 -17.06
C PHE A 246 15.78 34.76 -18.40
N ARG A 247 15.01 34.09 -19.27
CA ARG A 247 14.59 34.71 -20.53
C ARG A 247 13.65 35.89 -20.28
N ASP A 248 12.68 35.72 -19.39
CA ASP A 248 11.71 36.77 -19.04
C ASP A 248 12.41 37.97 -18.37
N ASP A 249 13.51 37.73 -17.64
CA ASP A 249 14.41 38.75 -17.08
C ASP A 249 15.39 39.36 -18.10
N GLY A 250 15.34 38.95 -19.38
CA GLY A 250 16.15 39.52 -20.47
C GLY A 250 17.61 39.02 -20.52
N VAL A 251 17.94 37.91 -19.84
CA VAL A 251 19.27 37.28 -19.93
C VAL A 251 19.47 36.70 -21.34
N SER A 252 20.69 36.80 -21.87
CA SER A 252 20.96 36.31 -23.23
C SER A 252 20.79 34.79 -23.35
N ILE A 253 20.26 34.36 -24.50
CA ILE A 253 19.97 32.94 -24.78
C ILE A 253 21.23 32.06 -24.65
N GLU A 254 22.40 32.57 -25.04
CA GLU A 254 23.67 31.84 -24.89
C GLU A 254 24.03 31.57 -23.42
N ILE A 255 23.81 32.54 -22.53
CA ILE A 255 24.05 32.38 -21.10
C ILE A 255 23.05 31.39 -20.51
N ILE A 256 21.78 31.47 -20.93
CA ILE A 256 20.74 30.54 -20.49
C ILE A 256 21.09 29.11 -20.91
N ALA A 257 21.42 28.89 -22.20
CA ALA A 257 21.81 27.58 -22.73
C ALA A 257 23.00 26.98 -21.97
N LYS A 258 24.03 27.78 -21.68
CA LYS A 258 25.20 27.33 -20.91
C LYS A 258 24.87 26.94 -19.47
N ARG A 259 23.83 27.53 -18.86
CA ARG A 259 23.46 27.30 -17.46
C ARG A 259 22.42 26.21 -17.27
N THR A 260 21.54 26.02 -18.24
CA THR A 260 20.43 25.05 -18.15
C THR A 260 20.65 23.81 -19.01
N GLY A 261 21.60 23.85 -19.96
CA GLY A 261 21.87 22.75 -20.90
C GLY A 261 20.84 22.61 -22.01
N LEU A 262 19.86 23.51 -22.09
CA LEU A 262 18.83 23.55 -23.15
C LEU A 262 19.39 24.17 -24.43
N THR A 263 18.85 23.77 -25.58
CA THR A 263 19.22 24.38 -26.85
C THR A 263 18.62 25.79 -27.00
N PRO A 264 19.22 26.67 -27.82
CA PRO A 264 18.65 27.97 -28.13
C PRO A 264 17.21 27.89 -28.67
N GLU A 265 16.88 26.86 -29.43
CA GLU A 265 15.53 26.61 -29.96
C GLU A 265 14.54 26.28 -28.84
N GLU A 266 14.94 25.41 -27.90
CA GLU A 266 14.13 25.08 -26.73
C GLU A 266 13.85 26.31 -25.87
N ILE A 267 14.85 27.16 -25.63
CA ILE A 267 14.71 28.37 -24.80
C ILE A 267 13.76 29.39 -25.46
N LYS A 268 13.82 29.54 -26.78
CA LYS A 268 12.91 30.42 -27.53
C LYS A 268 11.46 29.94 -27.50
N ALA A 269 11.24 28.64 -27.33
CA ALA A 269 9.92 28.01 -27.33
C ALA A 269 9.24 27.92 -25.96
N LEU A 270 9.93 28.27 -24.86
CA LEU A 270 9.37 28.32 -23.49
C LEU A 270 8.38 29.49 -23.27
#